data_AF-F6YU08-F1
#
_entry.id   AF-F6YU08-F1
#
_cell.length_a   1.000
_cell.length_b   1.000
_cell.length_c   1.000
_cell.angle_alpha   90.00
_cell.angle_beta   90.00
_cell.angle_gamma   90.00
#
_symmetry.space_group_name_H-M   'P 1'
#
loop_
_entity.id
_entity.type
_entity.pdbx_description
1 polymer ?
#
loop_
_entity_poly.entity_id
_entity_poly.type
_entity_poly.pdbx_seq_one_letter_code
_entity_poly.pdbx_strand_id
1 'polypeptide(L)'
;DEVNCSNRYYCHQGASISIHNSRVCNGIIDCNDASDEAVSKCNLSRYYCKNGKPLSVPMFQVEDGVRDCTDGSDECPPNSKKSSVFSSQYEMIANTFIRAVFWIMSFLSIFGNSLVIYSAIKDFIYQKNAACTEKCQNWMVVNLAISDILMGLFLLIICIKGVHFSGSYCYHDIAWRSSTTCSSLGALATLSTEASIMMMTVMTIYRILAVYRPFLVRSMRVKWLVPPVLFVWLIAVLVAAIPLVKLPSGYFVTSVWYPNRFYRSEENVKEKHDVVGEPSHKPHRHSVGRRQLYTIRREIGYYGGTSVCMPRLYLKVGDATWGYSTFIVTFNFILFMFIFVSYILIYKKGTKMKPQKDKSRKLQNKITRLIITDFCCWIPICLLAYISLGGVALNKIVYAVSAGLIFPINSALNPLLYSSVIETNVLKLWRLISRASKKTSSV
;
A
#
# COMPACT_ATOMS: atom_id res chain seq x y z
N ASP A 1 6.27 66.38 9.95
CA ASP A 1 7.18 65.79 10.96
C ASP A 1 6.77 64.37 11.29
N GLU A 2 7.40 63.38 10.65
CA GLU A 2 7.14 61.93 10.92
C GLU A 2 8.36 61.23 11.55
N VAL A 3 9.24 62.00 12.18
CA VAL A 3 10.46 61.48 12.82
C VAL A 3 10.11 61.18 14.28
N ASN A 4 10.39 59.95 14.73
CA ASN A 4 10.23 59.47 16.12
C ASN A 4 8.82 59.03 16.59
N CYS A 5 8.03 58.39 15.73
CA CYS A 5 6.76 57.76 16.12
C CYS A 5 6.95 56.27 16.51
N SER A 6 6.52 55.87 17.71
CA SER A 6 6.72 54.50 18.26
C SER A 6 6.00 53.38 17.49
N ASN A 7 4.93 53.69 16.74
CA ASN A 7 4.13 52.70 16.00
C ASN A 7 4.45 52.64 14.50
N ARG A 8 5.61 53.17 14.09
CA ARG A 8 5.99 53.23 12.67
C ARG A 8 7.31 52.53 12.39
N TYR A 9 7.39 51.96 11.20
CA TYR A 9 8.57 51.34 10.63
C TYR A 9 9.15 52.25 9.54
N TYR A 10 10.47 52.47 9.59
CA TYR A 10 11.20 53.29 8.63
C TYR A 10 11.82 52.39 7.55
N CYS A 11 11.49 52.66 6.27
CA CYS A 11 12.05 51.94 5.13
C CYS A 11 13.57 52.20 5.02
N HIS A 12 14.35 51.23 4.57
CA HIS A 12 15.82 51.33 4.58
C HIS A 12 16.36 52.32 3.51
N GLN A 13 15.67 52.43 2.36
CA GLN A 13 16.01 53.34 1.25
C GLN A 13 14.76 53.90 0.53
N GLY A 14 14.66 55.23 0.37
CA GLY A 14 13.61 55.89 -0.42
C GLY A 14 12.93 57.10 0.26
N ALA A 15 12.21 57.91 -0.53
CA ALA A 15 11.59 59.18 -0.10
C ALA A 15 10.26 59.06 0.67
N SER A 16 9.68 57.87 0.80
CA SER A 16 8.52 57.57 1.66
C SER A 16 9.00 57.13 3.04
N ILE A 17 8.84 58.01 4.03
CA ILE A 17 9.69 58.03 5.23
C ILE A 17 9.28 57.00 6.29
N SER A 18 8.01 56.56 6.36
CA SER A 18 7.61 55.55 7.35
C SER A 18 6.24 54.91 7.05
N ILE A 19 6.08 53.64 7.39
CA ILE A 19 4.80 52.91 7.32
C ILE A 19 4.33 52.50 8.73
N HIS A 20 3.03 52.22 8.91
CA HIS A 20 2.53 51.71 10.19
C HIS A 20 3.04 50.29 10.46
N ASN A 21 3.36 49.95 11.71
CA ASN A 21 3.89 48.62 12.06
C ASN A 21 2.98 47.45 11.64
N SER A 22 1.67 47.67 11.55
CA SER A 22 0.73 46.64 11.05
C SER A 22 0.89 46.30 9.56
N ARG A 23 1.63 47.14 8.81
CA ARG A 23 1.92 46.92 7.40
C ARG A 23 3.24 46.19 7.19
N VAL A 24 4.05 46.03 8.22
CA VAL A 24 5.29 45.23 8.14
C VAL A 24 4.92 43.74 8.15
N CYS A 25 5.52 42.95 7.26
CA CYS A 25 5.22 41.52 7.13
C CYS A 25 3.71 41.23 6.90
N ASN A 26 3.03 42.05 6.11
CA ASN A 26 1.64 41.88 5.71
C ASN A 26 1.49 41.10 4.37
N GLY A 27 2.58 40.90 3.62
CA GLY A 27 2.63 40.21 2.32
C GLY A 27 2.46 41.11 1.09
N ILE A 28 2.43 42.43 1.28
CA ILE A 28 2.28 43.49 0.29
C ILE A 28 3.48 44.42 0.45
N ILE A 29 4.09 44.81 -0.66
CA ILE A 29 5.22 45.76 -0.65
C ILE A 29 4.64 47.17 -0.49
N ASP A 30 4.76 47.73 0.71
CA ASP A 30 4.42 49.12 1.05
C ASP A 30 5.66 50.05 0.99
N CYS A 31 6.87 49.53 1.24
CA CYS A 31 8.11 50.29 1.06
C CYS A 31 8.66 50.17 -0.38
N ASN A 32 9.19 51.25 -0.94
CA ASN A 32 9.76 51.25 -2.30
C ASN A 32 10.96 50.31 -2.47
N ASP A 33 11.67 50.00 -1.39
CA ASP A 33 12.80 49.07 -1.34
C ASP A 33 12.41 47.65 -0.89
N ALA A 34 11.11 47.38 -0.68
CA ALA A 34 10.57 46.13 -0.13
C ALA A 34 11.17 45.71 1.23
N SER A 35 11.74 46.65 1.98
CA SER A 35 12.36 46.39 3.29
C SER A 35 11.35 45.98 4.36
N ASP A 36 10.07 46.28 4.16
CA ASP A 36 8.93 45.87 4.99
C ASP A 36 8.55 44.39 4.85
N GLU A 37 8.91 43.77 3.72
CA GLU A 37 8.66 42.36 3.40
C GLU A 37 9.97 41.56 3.21
N ALA A 38 11.08 42.03 3.77
CA ALA A 38 12.37 41.36 3.66
C ALA A 38 12.37 40.00 4.39
N VAL A 39 12.89 38.95 3.72
CA VAL A 39 12.95 37.57 4.25
C VAL A 39 13.70 37.50 5.58
N SER A 40 14.76 38.29 5.75
CA SER A 40 15.55 38.36 6.99
C SER A 40 14.73 38.81 8.21
N LYS A 41 13.61 39.51 7.99
CA LYS A 41 12.77 40.06 9.04
C LYS A 41 11.48 39.26 9.25
N CYS A 42 10.84 38.80 8.18
CA CYS A 42 9.51 38.19 8.24
C CYS A 42 9.51 36.65 8.22
N ASN A 43 10.67 35.99 8.24
CA ASN A 43 10.79 34.53 8.15
C ASN A 43 10.01 33.73 9.22
N LEU A 44 9.74 34.33 10.39
CA LEU A 44 9.00 33.68 11.48
C LEU A 44 7.48 33.79 11.30
N SER A 45 6.99 34.88 10.71
CA SER A 45 5.56 35.16 10.56
C SER A 45 5.01 34.76 9.20
N ARG A 46 5.87 34.69 8.16
CA ARG A 46 5.46 34.46 6.77
C ARG A 46 6.33 33.42 6.06
N TYR A 47 5.71 32.74 5.12
CA TYR A 47 6.34 31.85 4.16
C TYR A 47 6.32 32.47 2.77
N TYR A 48 7.47 32.51 2.10
CA TYR A 48 7.61 33.12 0.78
C TYR A 48 7.35 32.08 -0.31
N CYS A 49 6.39 32.38 -1.19
CA CYS A 49 6.05 31.48 -2.29
C CYS A 49 7.23 31.39 -3.27
N LYS A 50 7.54 30.19 -3.75
CA LYS A 50 8.72 29.95 -4.61
C LYS A 50 8.64 30.70 -5.94
N ASN A 51 7.44 30.91 -6.48
CA ASN A 51 7.21 31.72 -7.68
C ASN A 51 6.86 33.20 -7.41
N GLY A 52 6.86 33.63 -6.14
CA GLY A 52 6.55 34.99 -5.71
C GLY A 52 5.10 35.44 -5.94
N LYS A 53 4.15 34.52 -6.16
CA LYS A 53 2.74 34.83 -6.43
C LYS A 53 1.79 34.05 -5.52
N PRO A 54 1.19 34.68 -4.49
CA PRO A 54 1.53 36.00 -3.92
C PRO A 54 2.96 36.01 -3.34
N LEU A 55 3.48 37.19 -2.97
CA LEU A 55 4.86 37.31 -2.46
C LEU A 55 5.12 36.37 -1.28
N SER A 56 4.19 36.35 -0.32
CA SER A 56 4.26 35.49 0.85
C SER A 56 2.88 35.23 1.46
N VAL A 57 2.72 34.06 2.04
CA VAL A 57 1.54 33.65 2.81
C VAL A 57 1.87 33.63 4.30
N PRO A 58 0.92 33.89 5.21
CA PRO A 58 1.13 33.72 6.64
C PRO A 58 1.50 32.28 7.01
N MET A 59 2.30 32.09 8.05
CA MET A 59 2.73 30.75 8.49
C MET A 59 1.57 29.80 8.84
N PHE A 60 0.40 30.31 9.25
CA PHE A 60 -0.77 29.46 9.54
C PHE A 60 -1.45 28.88 8.28
N GLN A 61 -1.14 29.42 7.09
CA GLN A 61 -1.60 28.90 5.79
C GLN A 61 -0.65 27.85 5.22
N VAL A 62 0.54 27.73 5.79
CA VAL A 62 1.52 26.73 5.36
C VAL A 62 1.04 25.34 5.79
N GLU A 63 1.00 24.42 4.83
CA GLU A 63 0.55 23.04 5.03
C GLU A 63 -0.91 22.88 5.52
N ASP A 64 -1.77 23.88 5.29
CA ASP A 64 -3.18 23.86 5.72
C ASP A 64 -4.10 23.04 4.76
N GLY A 65 -3.52 22.56 3.66
CA GLY A 65 -4.15 21.81 2.58
C GLY A 65 -4.63 22.67 1.41
N VAL A 66 -4.59 24.00 1.55
CA VAL A 66 -5.04 24.95 0.54
C VAL A 66 -3.82 25.47 -0.20
N ARG A 67 -3.91 25.53 -1.54
CA ARG A 67 -2.87 26.18 -2.35
C ARG A 67 -3.15 27.68 -2.34
N ASP A 68 -2.56 28.40 -1.39
CA ASP A 68 -2.57 29.86 -1.33
C ASP A 68 -1.44 30.45 -2.18
N CYS A 69 -0.30 29.75 -2.27
CA CYS A 69 0.67 30.01 -3.34
C CYS A 69 0.17 29.47 -4.69
N THR A 70 0.34 30.23 -5.77
CA THR A 70 -0.09 29.81 -7.12
C THR A 70 0.67 28.59 -7.64
N ASP A 71 1.88 28.34 -7.14
CA ASP A 71 2.65 27.11 -7.38
C ASP A 71 2.42 26.01 -6.32
N GLY A 72 1.68 26.30 -5.24
CA GLY A 72 1.43 25.40 -4.12
C GLY A 72 2.64 25.16 -3.20
N SER A 73 3.68 26.01 -3.26
CA SER A 73 4.90 25.82 -2.49
C SER A 73 4.69 25.83 -0.96
N ASP A 74 3.66 26.54 -0.50
CA ASP A 74 3.12 26.56 0.86
C ASP A 74 2.65 25.20 1.37
N GLU A 75 2.21 24.31 0.49
CA GLU A 75 1.75 22.96 0.88
C GLU A 75 2.87 21.94 1.06
N CYS A 76 4.01 22.22 0.45
CA CYS A 76 5.16 21.31 0.37
C CYS A 76 6.48 22.08 0.58
N PRO A 77 6.66 22.76 1.73
CA PRO A 77 7.87 23.52 2.00
C PRO A 77 9.11 22.60 2.11
N PRO A 78 10.33 23.08 1.86
CA PRO A 78 11.55 22.25 1.89
C PRO A 78 11.80 21.53 3.22
N ASN A 79 11.30 22.10 4.33
CA ASN A 79 11.44 21.57 5.69
C ASN A 79 10.18 20.81 6.16
N SER A 80 9.32 20.38 5.23
CA SER A 80 8.09 19.65 5.55
C SER A 80 8.40 18.33 6.28
N LYS A 81 7.64 18.05 7.33
CA LYS A 81 7.67 16.76 8.03
C LYS A 81 6.67 15.74 7.45
N LYS A 82 5.95 16.08 6.36
CA LYS A 82 4.97 15.21 5.68
C LYS A 82 5.67 13.98 5.07
N SER A 83 5.87 12.95 5.88
CA SER A 83 6.45 11.66 5.49
C SER A 83 5.57 10.52 5.99
N SER A 84 5.25 9.58 5.09
CA SER A 84 4.47 8.39 5.43
C SER A 84 5.38 7.19 5.70
N VAL A 85 4.81 5.98 5.77
CA VAL A 85 5.59 4.74 5.93
C VAL A 85 6.45 4.44 4.70
N PHE A 86 5.94 4.73 3.50
CA PHE A 86 6.61 4.44 2.23
C PHE A 86 7.12 5.69 1.52
N SER A 87 6.47 6.85 1.68
CA SER A 87 6.76 8.07 0.91
C SER A 87 7.52 9.13 1.69
N SER A 88 8.23 9.98 0.94
CA SER A 88 8.80 11.24 1.38
C SER A 88 8.13 12.40 0.64
N GLN A 89 8.58 13.63 0.91
CA GLN A 89 8.13 14.82 0.17
C GLN A 89 8.40 14.72 -1.34
N TYR A 90 9.53 14.12 -1.73
CA TYR A 90 9.98 14.07 -3.11
C TYR A 90 9.57 12.77 -3.80
N GLU A 91 9.48 11.67 -3.07
CA GLU A 91 9.40 10.32 -3.63
C GLU A 91 8.20 9.54 -3.09
N MET A 92 7.47 8.87 -3.99
CA MET A 92 6.35 7.99 -3.62
C MET A 92 6.81 6.79 -2.78
N ILE A 93 7.99 6.25 -3.12
CA ILE A 93 8.71 5.20 -2.39
C ILE A 93 10.09 5.77 -2.05
N ALA A 94 10.23 6.31 -0.85
CA ALA A 94 11.42 7.04 -0.41
C ALA A 94 12.68 6.17 -0.34
N ASN A 95 12.52 4.90 0.01
CA ASN A 95 13.65 3.98 0.14
C ASN A 95 14.04 3.42 -1.23
N THR A 96 15.23 3.80 -1.71
CA THR A 96 15.80 3.35 -2.99
C THR A 96 15.91 1.82 -3.09
N PHE A 97 16.22 1.13 -1.99
CA PHE A 97 16.29 -0.33 -1.96
C PHE A 97 14.91 -0.96 -2.21
N ILE A 98 13.87 -0.49 -1.52
CA ILE A 98 12.49 -0.98 -1.72
C ILE A 98 12.03 -0.73 -3.16
N ARG A 99 12.33 0.45 -3.71
CA ARG A 99 12.03 0.80 -5.10
C ARG A 99 12.69 -0.16 -6.10
N ALA A 100 13.96 -0.49 -5.91
CA ALA A 100 14.66 -1.46 -6.75
C ALA A 100 14.05 -2.87 -6.64
N VAL A 101 13.72 -3.33 -5.43
CA VAL A 101 13.13 -4.64 -5.22
C VAL A 101 11.72 -4.73 -5.83
N PHE A 102 10.90 -3.68 -5.78
CA PHE A 102 9.58 -3.68 -6.42
C PHE A 102 9.68 -3.88 -7.93
N TRP A 103 10.62 -3.21 -8.61
CA TRP A 103 10.90 -3.42 -10.03
C TRP A 103 11.31 -4.87 -10.32
N ILE A 104 12.25 -5.41 -9.54
CA ILE A 104 12.75 -6.78 -9.71
C ILE A 104 11.61 -7.79 -9.52
N MET A 105 10.84 -7.67 -8.44
CA MET A 105 9.72 -8.57 -8.14
C MET A 105 8.61 -8.47 -9.20
N SER A 106 8.34 -7.27 -9.71
CA SER A 106 7.36 -7.06 -10.79
C SER A 106 7.74 -7.84 -12.04
N PHE A 107 8.97 -7.64 -12.55
CA PHE A 107 9.44 -8.36 -13.73
C PHE A 107 9.53 -9.87 -13.50
N LEU A 108 10.03 -10.30 -12.34
CA LEU A 108 10.13 -11.72 -12.01
C LEU A 108 8.75 -12.38 -11.94
N SER A 109 7.77 -11.72 -11.33
CA SER A 109 6.39 -12.22 -11.24
C SER A 109 5.74 -12.31 -12.61
N ILE A 110 5.84 -11.28 -13.45
CA ILE A 110 5.22 -11.29 -14.79
C ILE A 110 5.90 -12.34 -15.68
N PHE A 111 7.23 -12.26 -15.81
CA PHE A 111 7.99 -13.13 -16.72
C PHE A 111 7.96 -14.59 -16.27
N GLY A 112 8.23 -14.84 -14.97
CA GLY A 112 8.28 -16.18 -14.41
C GLY A 112 6.94 -16.90 -14.53
N ASN A 113 5.84 -16.24 -14.16
CA ASN A 113 4.52 -16.85 -14.25
C ASN A 113 4.03 -16.97 -15.70
N SER A 114 4.42 -16.06 -16.61
CA SER A 114 4.16 -16.22 -18.05
C SER A 114 4.84 -17.46 -18.62
N LEU A 115 6.10 -17.73 -18.21
CA LEU A 115 6.79 -18.97 -18.59
C LEU A 115 6.11 -20.22 -18.03
N VAL A 116 5.59 -20.17 -16.80
CA VAL A 116 4.81 -21.27 -16.22
C VAL A 116 3.58 -21.56 -17.06
N ILE A 117 2.79 -20.54 -17.41
CA ILE A 117 1.61 -20.67 -18.27
C ILE A 117 1.99 -21.25 -19.64
N TYR A 118 3.03 -20.70 -20.28
CA TYR A 118 3.52 -21.20 -21.56
C TYR A 118 3.93 -22.69 -21.49
N SER A 119 4.68 -23.08 -20.45
CA SER A 119 5.09 -24.47 -20.26
C SER A 119 3.90 -25.40 -20.03
N ALA A 120 2.91 -24.97 -19.26
CA ALA A 120 1.71 -25.75 -19.01
C ALA A 120 0.84 -25.93 -20.28
N ILE A 121 0.72 -24.89 -21.11
CA ILE A 121 0.02 -24.96 -22.40
C ILE A 121 0.77 -25.92 -23.34
N LYS A 122 2.10 -25.81 -23.41
CA LYS A 122 2.94 -26.71 -24.21
C LYS A 122 2.74 -28.15 -23.77
N ASP A 123 2.78 -28.43 -22.47
CA ASP A 123 2.55 -29.78 -21.94
C ASP A 123 1.15 -30.29 -22.29
N PHE A 124 0.13 -29.41 -22.26
CA PHE A 124 -1.24 -29.78 -22.63
C PHE A 124 -1.38 -30.16 -24.12
N ILE A 125 -0.69 -29.44 -25.02
CA ILE A 125 -0.74 -29.67 -26.47
C ILE A 125 0.08 -30.90 -26.88
N TYR A 126 1.32 -30.99 -26.38
CA TYR A 126 2.29 -31.98 -26.85
C TYR A 126 2.25 -33.31 -26.08
N GLN A 127 1.89 -33.31 -24.80
CA GLN A 127 1.78 -34.56 -24.02
C GLN A 127 0.35 -35.12 -24.02
N LYS A 128 -0.07 -35.66 -25.18
CA LYS A 128 -1.40 -36.28 -25.33
C LYS A 128 -1.65 -37.41 -24.30
N ASN A 129 -0.61 -38.16 -23.94
CA ASN A 129 -0.65 -39.30 -23.01
C ASN A 129 -0.40 -38.94 -21.52
N ALA A 130 -0.37 -37.66 -21.16
CA ALA A 130 -0.25 -37.25 -19.76
C ALA A 130 -1.42 -37.80 -18.92
N ALA A 131 -1.12 -38.22 -17.69
CA ALA A 131 -2.14 -38.74 -16.78
C ALA A 131 -3.19 -37.66 -16.47
N CYS A 132 -4.45 -38.06 -16.25
CA CYS A 132 -5.52 -37.12 -15.91
C CYS A 132 -5.17 -36.25 -14.69
N THR A 133 -4.48 -36.84 -13.72
CA THR A 133 -3.99 -36.17 -12.51
C THR A 133 -2.98 -35.06 -12.81
N GLU A 134 -2.13 -35.24 -13.81
CA GLU A 134 -1.13 -34.27 -14.25
C GLU A 134 -1.78 -33.10 -14.98
N LYS A 135 -2.76 -33.38 -15.86
CA LYS A 135 -3.56 -32.36 -16.54
C LYS A 135 -4.33 -31.48 -15.54
N CYS A 136 -4.93 -32.10 -14.52
CA CYS A 136 -5.63 -31.40 -13.43
C CYS A 136 -4.67 -30.53 -12.62
N GLN A 137 -3.49 -31.03 -12.27
CA GLN A 137 -2.48 -30.25 -11.55
C GLN A 137 -2.00 -29.05 -12.36
N ASN A 138 -1.66 -29.24 -13.64
CA ASN A 138 -1.17 -28.18 -14.50
C ASN A 138 -2.22 -27.07 -14.69
N TRP A 139 -3.51 -27.43 -14.76
CA TRP A 139 -4.61 -26.45 -14.80
C TRP A 139 -4.66 -25.55 -13.56
N MET A 140 -4.44 -26.11 -12.37
CA MET A 140 -4.44 -25.33 -11.13
C MET A 140 -3.20 -24.44 -11.02
N VAL A 141 -2.04 -24.92 -11.48
CA VAL A 141 -0.81 -24.13 -11.56
C VAL A 141 -0.96 -22.95 -12.54
N VAL A 142 -1.68 -23.12 -13.64
CA VAL A 142 -2.02 -22.00 -14.56
C VAL A 142 -2.87 -20.95 -13.85
N ASN A 143 -3.89 -21.35 -13.11
CA ASN A 143 -4.73 -20.40 -12.36
C ASN A 143 -3.94 -19.64 -11.29
N LEU A 144 -3.03 -20.32 -10.60
CA LEU A 144 -2.12 -19.67 -9.66
C LEU A 144 -1.20 -18.67 -10.37
N ALA A 145 -0.59 -19.06 -11.49
CA ALA A 145 0.28 -18.19 -12.27
C ALA A 145 -0.47 -16.94 -12.80
N ILE A 146 -1.75 -17.08 -13.20
CA ILE A 146 -2.59 -15.94 -13.57
C ILE A 146 -2.75 -14.99 -12.38
N SER A 147 -3.06 -15.53 -11.20
CA SER A 147 -3.19 -14.73 -9.98
C SER A 147 -1.91 -13.97 -9.66
N ASP A 148 -0.74 -14.62 -9.72
CA ASP A 148 0.55 -14.00 -9.43
C ASP A 148 0.99 -12.96 -10.49
N ILE A 149 0.59 -13.11 -11.75
CA ILE A 149 0.77 -12.07 -12.77
C ILE A 149 0.01 -10.80 -12.38
N LEU A 150 -1.18 -10.90 -11.79
CA LEU A 150 -1.94 -9.73 -11.33
C LEU A 150 -1.17 -8.95 -10.26
N MET A 151 -0.50 -9.64 -9.32
CA MET A 151 0.41 -8.98 -8.36
C MET A 151 1.58 -8.29 -9.07
N GLY A 152 2.19 -8.97 -10.06
CA GLY A 152 3.25 -8.40 -10.87
C GLY A 152 2.84 -7.13 -11.62
N LEU A 153 1.63 -7.10 -12.19
CA LEU A 153 1.03 -5.95 -12.87
C LEU A 153 0.74 -4.81 -11.89
N PHE A 154 0.20 -5.11 -10.70
CA PHE A 154 0.02 -4.13 -9.63
C PHE A 154 1.35 -3.45 -9.28
N LEU A 155 2.41 -4.22 -9.01
CA LEU A 155 3.73 -3.68 -8.69
C LEU A 155 4.32 -2.86 -9.83
N LEU A 156 4.10 -3.31 -11.09
CA LEU A 156 4.58 -2.61 -12.27
C LEU A 156 3.97 -1.20 -12.34
N ILE A 157 2.66 -1.09 -12.15
CA ILE A 157 1.95 0.19 -12.22
C ILE A 157 2.40 1.11 -11.08
N ILE A 158 2.59 0.57 -9.87
CA ILE A 158 3.13 1.33 -8.73
C ILE A 158 4.54 1.83 -9.04
N CYS A 159 5.42 1.01 -9.60
CA CYS A 159 6.76 1.44 -10.02
C CYS A 159 6.72 2.57 -11.07
N ILE A 160 5.86 2.44 -12.09
CA ILE A 160 5.68 3.47 -13.13
C ILE A 160 5.19 4.78 -12.51
N LYS A 161 4.20 4.72 -11.60
CA LYS A 161 3.71 5.90 -10.89
C LYS A 161 4.75 6.51 -9.96
N GLY A 162 5.60 5.67 -9.36
CA GLY A 162 6.73 6.13 -8.55
C GLY A 162 7.72 6.97 -9.35
N VAL A 163 8.06 6.55 -10.58
CA VAL A 163 8.90 7.34 -11.50
C VAL A 163 8.19 8.62 -11.94
N HIS A 164 6.90 8.54 -12.28
CA HIS A 164 6.12 9.68 -12.74
C HIS A 164 6.01 10.80 -11.69
N PHE A 165 5.94 10.46 -10.40
CA PHE A 165 5.84 11.44 -9.32
C PHE A 165 7.19 11.77 -8.66
N SER A 166 8.30 11.28 -9.21
CA SER A 166 9.64 11.47 -8.67
C SER A 166 10.03 12.95 -8.62
N GLY A 167 10.51 13.41 -7.47
CA GLY A 167 10.95 14.78 -7.24
C GLY A 167 9.82 15.75 -6.82
N SER A 168 8.56 15.36 -6.90
CA SER A 168 7.41 16.24 -6.61
C SER A 168 6.21 15.50 -5.97
N TYR A 169 6.43 14.34 -5.36
CA TYR A 169 5.35 13.48 -4.85
C TYR A 169 4.39 14.19 -3.87
N CYS A 170 4.88 15.10 -3.04
CA CYS A 170 4.07 15.84 -2.07
C CYS A 170 2.84 16.53 -2.72
N TYR A 171 2.99 17.10 -3.91
CA TYR A 171 1.90 17.76 -4.64
C TYR A 171 0.84 16.79 -5.19
N HIS A 172 1.23 15.51 -5.33
CA HIS A 172 0.40 14.46 -5.90
C HIS A 172 -0.18 13.51 -4.84
N ASP A 173 0.34 13.48 -3.61
CA ASP A 173 0.00 12.50 -2.57
C ASP A 173 -1.52 12.37 -2.34
N ILE A 174 -2.17 13.48 -2.02
CA ILE A 174 -3.61 13.49 -1.70
C ILE A 174 -4.45 13.12 -2.93
N ALA A 175 -4.11 13.66 -4.10
CA ALA A 175 -4.83 13.39 -5.34
C ALA A 175 -4.68 11.93 -5.80
N TRP A 176 -3.49 11.36 -5.62
CA TRP A 176 -3.19 9.96 -5.93
C TRP A 176 -3.94 9.01 -4.98
N ARG A 177 -3.81 9.21 -3.66
CA ARG A 177 -4.40 8.31 -2.64
C ARG A 177 -5.93 8.37 -2.58
N SER A 178 -6.54 9.48 -2.98
CA SER A 178 -8.00 9.61 -3.12
C SER A 178 -8.52 9.15 -4.49
N SER A 179 -7.64 8.77 -5.43
CA SER A 179 -8.05 8.39 -6.77
C SER A 179 -8.70 7.01 -6.82
N THR A 180 -9.60 6.85 -7.80
CA THR A 180 -10.15 5.54 -8.16
C THR A 180 -9.05 4.61 -8.67
N THR A 181 -8.04 5.13 -9.37
CA THR A 181 -6.90 4.34 -9.84
C THR A 181 -6.13 3.68 -8.69
N CYS A 182 -5.80 4.42 -7.63
CA CYS A 182 -5.16 3.86 -6.45
C CYS A 182 -6.04 2.81 -5.79
N SER A 183 -7.34 3.09 -5.66
CA SER A 183 -8.29 2.14 -5.06
C SER A 183 -8.39 0.83 -5.84
N SER A 184 -8.51 0.90 -7.18
CA SER A 184 -8.55 -0.29 -8.05
C SER A 184 -7.24 -1.08 -8.05
N LEU A 185 -6.08 -0.41 -7.91
CA LEU A 185 -4.79 -1.09 -7.78
C LEU A 185 -4.69 -1.88 -6.47
N GLY A 186 -5.17 -1.31 -5.35
CA GLY A 186 -5.22 -2.03 -4.08
C GLY A 186 -6.18 -3.23 -4.11
N ALA A 187 -7.31 -3.08 -4.78
CA ALA A 187 -8.23 -4.19 -5.04
C ALA A 187 -7.57 -5.27 -5.90
N LEU A 188 -6.82 -4.90 -6.95
CA LEU A 188 -6.07 -5.85 -7.79
C LEU A 188 -5.03 -6.63 -6.97
N ALA A 189 -4.29 -5.96 -6.09
CA ALA A 189 -3.34 -6.61 -5.18
C ALA A 189 -4.05 -7.60 -4.24
N THR A 190 -5.18 -7.20 -3.67
CA THR A 190 -6.00 -8.05 -2.79
C THR A 190 -6.52 -9.27 -3.54
N LEU A 191 -7.15 -9.06 -4.71
CA LEU A 191 -7.66 -10.11 -5.59
C LEU A 191 -6.58 -11.15 -5.89
N SER A 192 -5.39 -10.70 -6.25
CA SER A 192 -4.24 -11.57 -6.52
C SER A 192 -3.85 -12.39 -5.28
N THR A 193 -3.65 -11.78 -4.12
CA THR A 193 -3.22 -12.52 -2.93
C THR A 193 -4.29 -13.50 -2.42
N GLU A 194 -5.56 -13.09 -2.41
CA GLU A 194 -6.69 -13.91 -1.97
C GLU A 194 -6.95 -15.08 -2.93
N ALA A 195 -6.89 -14.84 -4.24
CA ALA A 195 -7.03 -15.91 -5.22
C ALA A 195 -5.84 -16.89 -5.13
N SER A 196 -4.61 -16.41 -4.91
CA SER A 196 -3.43 -17.29 -4.79
C SER A 196 -3.52 -18.22 -3.57
N ILE A 197 -3.81 -17.72 -2.37
CA ILE A 197 -3.92 -18.56 -1.17
C ILE A 197 -5.09 -19.55 -1.24
N MET A 198 -6.24 -19.12 -1.76
CA MET A 198 -7.39 -20.01 -1.95
C MET A 198 -7.08 -21.07 -3.02
N MET A 199 -6.38 -20.72 -4.11
CA MET A 199 -5.92 -21.70 -5.11
C MET A 199 -4.96 -22.72 -4.49
N MET A 200 -4.06 -22.27 -3.61
CA MET A 200 -3.19 -23.17 -2.84
C MET A 200 -3.96 -24.11 -1.94
N THR A 201 -5.04 -23.64 -1.34
CA THR A 201 -5.95 -24.46 -0.53
C THR A 201 -6.62 -25.53 -1.38
N VAL A 202 -7.18 -25.17 -2.54
CA VAL A 202 -7.79 -26.15 -3.45
C VAL A 202 -6.76 -27.17 -3.94
N MET A 203 -5.53 -26.73 -4.27
CA MET A 203 -4.44 -27.64 -4.65
C MET A 203 -4.11 -28.62 -3.51
N THR A 204 -4.11 -28.14 -2.27
CA THR A 204 -3.84 -28.96 -1.10
C THR A 204 -4.94 -30.00 -0.87
N ILE A 205 -6.21 -29.60 -0.97
CA ILE A 205 -7.36 -30.52 -0.88
C ILE A 205 -7.26 -31.61 -1.95
N TYR A 206 -6.99 -31.21 -3.20
CA TYR A 206 -6.81 -32.16 -4.29
C TYR A 206 -5.68 -33.17 -4.01
N ARG A 207 -4.60 -32.74 -3.37
CA ARG A 207 -3.47 -33.60 -2.97
C ARG A 207 -3.82 -34.55 -1.84
N ILE A 208 -4.57 -34.10 -0.83
CA ILE A 208 -5.10 -34.99 0.22
C ILE A 208 -5.96 -36.08 -0.43
N LEU A 209 -6.89 -35.69 -1.31
CA LEU A 209 -7.72 -36.66 -2.03
C LEU A 209 -6.87 -37.63 -2.85
N ALA A 210 -5.80 -37.18 -3.50
CA ALA A 210 -4.93 -38.05 -4.28
C ALA A 210 -4.18 -39.08 -3.43
N VAL A 211 -3.83 -38.73 -2.19
CA VAL A 211 -3.11 -39.61 -1.26
C VAL A 211 -4.05 -40.58 -0.53
N TYR A 212 -5.20 -40.08 -0.05
CA TYR A 212 -6.13 -40.87 0.76
C TYR A 212 -7.22 -41.58 -0.06
N ARG A 213 -7.56 -41.08 -1.25
CA ARG A 213 -8.60 -41.61 -2.14
C ARG A 213 -8.10 -41.69 -3.61
N PRO A 214 -7.04 -42.47 -3.90
CA PRO A 214 -6.38 -42.47 -5.22
C PRO A 214 -7.29 -42.88 -6.38
N PHE A 215 -8.24 -43.80 -6.17
CA PHE A 215 -9.18 -44.24 -7.22
C PHE A 215 -10.15 -43.14 -7.64
N LEU A 216 -10.61 -42.31 -6.69
CA LEU A 216 -11.49 -41.18 -6.97
C LEU A 216 -10.78 -40.17 -7.87
N VAL A 217 -9.56 -39.75 -7.48
CA VAL A 217 -8.76 -38.76 -8.21
C VAL A 217 -8.37 -39.24 -9.60
N ARG A 218 -8.14 -40.55 -9.79
CA ARG A 218 -7.81 -41.12 -11.10
C ARG A 218 -8.95 -40.95 -12.13
N SER A 219 -10.20 -40.95 -11.67
CA SER A 219 -11.38 -40.73 -12.50
C SER A 219 -11.73 -39.24 -12.69
N MET A 220 -11.23 -38.37 -11.80
CA MET A 220 -11.48 -36.93 -11.87
C MET A 220 -10.82 -36.28 -13.09
N ARG A 221 -11.65 -35.68 -13.94
CA ARG A 221 -11.25 -34.84 -15.08
C ARG A 221 -11.26 -33.37 -14.70
N VAL A 222 -10.54 -32.53 -15.46
CA VAL A 222 -10.41 -31.07 -15.25
C VAL A 222 -11.77 -30.38 -15.06
N LYS A 223 -12.83 -30.82 -15.75
CA LYS A 223 -14.19 -30.27 -15.61
C LYS A 223 -14.70 -30.23 -14.16
N TRP A 224 -14.29 -31.18 -13.31
CA TRP A 224 -14.69 -31.23 -11.91
C TRP A 224 -13.94 -30.22 -11.03
N LEU A 225 -12.82 -29.67 -11.51
CA LEU A 225 -12.05 -28.61 -10.84
C LEU A 225 -12.50 -27.21 -11.24
N VAL A 226 -13.30 -27.06 -12.30
CA VAL A 226 -13.79 -25.75 -12.76
C VAL A 226 -14.68 -25.07 -11.71
N PRO A 227 -15.69 -25.71 -11.10
CA PRO A 227 -16.55 -25.03 -10.13
C PRO A 227 -15.81 -24.52 -8.88
N PRO A 228 -14.92 -25.30 -8.23
CA PRO A 228 -14.09 -24.78 -7.13
C PRO A 228 -13.23 -23.58 -7.53
N VAL A 229 -12.64 -23.61 -8.74
CA VAL A 229 -11.81 -22.50 -9.25
C VAL A 229 -12.65 -21.24 -9.46
N LEU A 230 -13.83 -21.37 -10.07
CA LEU A 230 -14.76 -20.24 -10.25
C LEU A 230 -15.22 -19.67 -8.91
N PHE A 231 -15.49 -20.54 -7.94
CA PHE A 231 -15.83 -20.12 -6.58
C PHE A 231 -14.69 -19.34 -5.92
N VAL A 232 -13.44 -19.80 -6.06
CA VAL A 232 -12.27 -19.04 -5.58
C VAL A 232 -12.20 -17.66 -6.20
N TRP A 233 -12.31 -17.55 -7.53
CA TRP A 233 -12.28 -16.25 -8.21
C TRP A 233 -13.43 -15.36 -7.76
N LEU A 234 -14.63 -15.91 -7.60
CA LEU A 234 -15.79 -15.16 -7.09
C LEU A 234 -15.52 -14.59 -5.69
N ILE A 235 -15.09 -15.42 -4.74
CA ILE A 235 -14.81 -14.96 -3.38
C ILE A 235 -13.67 -13.95 -3.36
N ALA A 236 -12.59 -14.19 -4.11
CA ALA A 236 -11.46 -13.26 -4.18
C ALA A 236 -11.86 -11.89 -4.77
N VAL A 237 -12.72 -11.88 -5.80
CA VAL A 237 -13.28 -10.63 -6.36
C VAL A 237 -14.18 -9.93 -5.34
N LEU A 238 -15.02 -10.66 -4.61
CA LEU A 238 -15.88 -10.08 -3.56
C LEU A 238 -15.03 -9.43 -2.46
N VAL A 239 -14.03 -10.13 -1.93
CA VAL A 239 -13.11 -9.60 -0.90
C VAL A 239 -12.33 -8.39 -1.44
N ALA A 240 -11.90 -8.40 -2.70
CA ALA A 240 -11.23 -7.25 -3.29
C ALA A 240 -12.15 -6.04 -3.52
N ALA A 241 -13.42 -6.28 -3.86
CA ALA A 241 -14.36 -5.24 -4.28
C ALA A 241 -15.12 -4.60 -3.11
N ILE A 242 -15.32 -5.32 -1.99
CA ILE A 242 -16.06 -4.81 -0.82
C ILE A 242 -15.57 -3.41 -0.38
N PRO A 243 -14.27 -3.13 -0.24
CA PRO A 243 -13.80 -1.81 0.17
C PRO A 243 -13.95 -0.70 -0.87
N LEU A 244 -14.29 -1.03 -2.13
CA LEU A 244 -14.56 -0.06 -3.19
C LEU A 244 -16.00 0.47 -3.14
N VAL A 245 -16.90 -0.21 -2.43
CA VAL A 245 -18.30 0.18 -2.33
C VAL A 245 -18.44 1.38 -1.39
N LYS A 246 -19.07 2.44 -1.89
CA LYS A 246 -19.42 3.62 -1.09
C LYS A 246 -20.61 3.31 -0.21
N LEU A 247 -20.34 2.90 1.03
CA LEU A 247 -21.38 2.67 2.03
C LEU A 247 -21.86 4.01 2.63
N PRO A 248 -23.18 4.18 2.90
CA PRO A 248 -23.70 5.36 3.58
C PRO A 248 -23.09 5.60 4.96
N SER A 249 -22.63 4.53 5.63
CA SER A 249 -21.96 4.60 6.92
C SER A 249 -20.54 5.19 6.86
N GLY A 250 -19.96 5.34 5.67
CA GLY A 250 -18.57 5.78 5.50
C GLY A 250 -17.53 4.79 6.04
N TYR A 251 -17.90 3.52 6.31
CA TYR A 251 -17.03 2.55 7.00
C TYR A 251 -15.64 2.38 6.35
N PHE A 252 -15.57 2.38 5.01
CA PHE A 252 -14.32 2.23 4.26
C PHE A 252 -13.59 3.55 3.98
N VAL A 253 -14.10 4.68 4.49
CA VAL A 253 -13.41 5.98 4.43
C VAL A 253 -12.45 6.06 5.61
N THR A 254 -11.15 6.12 5.31
CA THR A 254 -10.10 6.09 6.34
C THR A 254 -9.68 7.47 6.81
N SER A 255 -9.69 8.44 5.90
CA SER A 255 -9.40 9.83 6.21
C SER A 255 -10.09 10.73 5.21
N VAL A 256 -10.55 11.88 5.69
CA VAL A 256 -11.22 12.90 4.90
C VAL A 256 -10.33 14.13 4.85
N TRP A 257 -10.21 14.71 3.67
CA TRP A 257 -9.51 15.96 3.50
C TRP A 257 -10.51 17.11 3.35
N TYR A 258 -10.42 18.06 4.28
CA TYR A 258 -11.17 19.31 4.31
C TYR A 258 -10.23 20.47 4.63
N PRO A 259 -10.45 21.67 4.06
CA PRO A 259 -9.63 22.83 4.34
C PRO A 259 -9.82 23.23 5.82
N ASN A 260 -8.74 23.30 6.57
CA ASN A 260 -8.80 23.51 8.02
C ASN A 260 -8.32 24.92 8.38
N ARG A 261 -9.22 25.92 8.32
CA ARG A 261 -8.91 27.32 8.70
C ARG A 261 -8.81 27.55 10.22
N PHE A 262 -8.85 26.49 11.03
CA PHE A 262 -9.10 26.57 12.48
C PHE A 262 -7.86 26.80 13.37
N TYR A 263 -6.66 27.02 12.83
CA TYR A 263 -5.56 27.59 13.62
C TYR A 263 -5.73 29.12 13.82
N ARG A 264 -6.89 29.51 14.34
CA ARG A 264 -7.15 30.88 14.77
C ARG A 264 -8.21 30.89 15.88
N SER A 265 -7.79 31.38 17.06
CA SER A 265 -8.60 32.01 18.12
C SER A 265 -8.40 31.44 19.54
N GLU A 266 -7.17 31.37 20.04
CA GLU A 266 -6.92 31.60 21.48
C GLU A 266 -5.76 32.57 21.67
N GLU A 267 -5.92 33.76 21.10
CA GLU A 267 -5.33 34.96 21.70
C GLU A 267 -6.34 36.09 21.48
N ASN A 268 -6.85 36.62 22.59
CA ASN A 268 -7.84 37.70 22.72
C ASN A 268 -9.33 37.29 22.75
N VAL A 269 -9.72 36.44 23.71
CA VAL A 269 -11.00 36.66 24.42
C VAL A 269 -10.69 36.71 25.91
N LYS A 270 -10.60 37.93 26.43
CA LYS A 270 -10.61 38.19 27.88
C LYS A 270 -11.89 37.61 28.49
N GLU A 271 -11.70 36.91 29.60
CA GLU A 271 -12.59 36.77 30.76
C GLU A 271 -14.10 36.77 30.51
N LYS A 272 -14.73 35.63 30.79
CA LYS A 272 -15.63 35.52 31.94
C LYS A 272 -15.86 34.06 32.31
N HIS A 273 -15.36 33.70 33.49
CA HIS A 273 -15.95 32.64 34.31
C HIS A 273 -17.41 33.03 34.62
N ASP A 274 -18.32 32.06 34.60
CA ASP A 274 -19.23 31.82 35.73
C ASP A 274 -20.03 30.51 35.57
N VAL A 275 -19.73 29.62 36.53
CA VAL A 275 -20.60 28.84 37.42
C VAL A 275 -21.96 28.31 36.92
N VAL A 276 -22.12 27.01 37.18
CA VAL A 276 -23.30 26.15 37.15
C VAL A 276 -24.56 26.76 37.81
N GLY A 277 -25.71 26.64 37.16
CA GLY A 277 -27.04 26.85 37.75
C GLY A 277 -28.16 26.41 36.81
N GLU A 278 -29.03 25.51 37.29
CA GLU A 278 -30.16 24.89 36.58
C GLU A 278 -31.44 25.77 36.67
N PRO A 279 -32.65 25.33 36.22
CA PRO A 279 -33.35 25.85 35.03
C PRO A 279 -34.61 26.71 35.33
N SER A 280 -35.05 27.59 34.41
CA SER A 280 -36.47 27.68 33.96
C SER A 280 -36.81 28.79 32.94
N HIS A 281 -37.82 28.49 32.10
CA HIS A 281 -38.78 29.32 31.34
C HIS A 281 -38.37 30.27 30.17
N LYS A 282 -38.56 29.75 28.93
CA LYS A 282 -39.13 30.28 27.65
C LYS A 282 -39.24 31.82 27.37
N PRO A 283 -39.41 32.24 26.09
CA PRO A 283 -38.70 31.90 24.86
C PRO A 283 -38.37 33.17 24.02
N HIS A 284 -37.11 33.48 23.72
CA HIS A 284 -36.78 34.49 22.70
C HIS A 284 -35.76 33.97 21.70
N ARG A 285 -36.28 33.67 20.50
CA ARG A 285 -35.68 33.79 19.17
C ARG A 285 -34.13 33.79 19.14
N HIS A 286 -33.52 32.63 19.36
CA HIS A 286 -32.12 32.44 18.99
C HIS A 286 -32.02 32.29 17.48
N SER A 287 -31.39 33.30 16.86
CA SER A 287 -30.75 33.18 15.55
C SER A 287 -29.88 31.93 15.53
N VAL A 288 -30.35 30.92 14.78
CA VAL A 288 -29.60 29.70 14.48
C VAL A 288 -28.27 30.12 13.88
N GLY A 289 -27.19 29.94 14.63
CA GLY A 289 -25.84 30.06 14.09
C GLY A 289 -25.75 29.16 12.87
N ARG A 290 -25.31 29.72 11.73
CA ARG A 290 -25.00 28.91 10.55
C ARG A 290 -24.01 27.83 10.98
N ARG A 291 -24.45 26.56 11.02
CA ARG A 291 -23.53 25.43 10.88
C ARG A 291 -22.83 25.66 9.54
N GLN A 292 -21.56 26.06 9.58
CA GLN A 292 -20.71 25.97 8.40
C GLN A 292 -20.69 24.50 7.99
N LEU A 293 -21.39 24.18 6.90
CA LEU A 293 -21.37 22.86 6.30
C LEU A 293 -19.96 22.67 5.73
N TYR A 294 -19.13 21.88 6.41
CA TYR A 294 -17.79 21.55 5.94
C TYR A 294 -17.90 20.87 4.57
N THR A 295 -17.39 21.52 3.52
CA THR A 295 -17.33 20.92 2.18
C THR A 295 -16.15 19.95 2.13
N ILE A 296 -16.44 18.66 2.25
CA ILE A 296 -15.46 17.59 2.04
C ILE A 296 -14.94 17.70 0.60
N ARG A 297 -13.61 17.89 0.44
CA ARG A 297 -13.03 18.08 -0.90
C ARG A 297 -12.52 16.77 -1.49
N ARG A 298 -11.95 15.87 -0.67
CA ARG A 298 -11.50 14.53 -1.08
C ARG A 298 -11.62 13.52 0.07
N GLU A 299 -11.85 12.26 -0.29
CA GLU A 299 -11.91 11.14 0.65
C GLU A 299 -10.85 10.11 0.28
N ILE A 300 -10.18 9.55 1.28
CA ILE A 300 -9.21 8.47 1.11
C ILE A 300 -9.84 7.18 1.61
N GLY A 301 -10.09 6.27 0.67
CA GLY A 301 -10.66 4.95 0.96
C GLY A 301 -9.67 3.97 1.59
N TYR A 302 -10.13 2.75 1.85
CA TYR A 302 -9.38 1.66 2.49
C TYR A 302 -7.98 1.44 1.87
N TYR A 303 -7.90 1.34 0.54
CA TYR A 303 -6.65 1.10 -0.18
C TYR A 303 -5.74 2.34 -0.25
N GLY A 304 -6.30 3.55 -0.13
CA GLY A 304 -5.55 4.81 -0.19
C GLY A 304 -4.77 5.17 1.09
N GLY A 305 -4.77 4.29 2.09
CA GLY A 305 -4.08 4.54 3.37
C GLY A 305 -2.57 4.78 3.24
N THR A 306 -1.95 4.27 2.17
CA THR A 306 -0.51 4.43 1.88
C THR A 306 -0.28 4.90 0.45
N SER A 307 0.91 5.44 0.15
CA SER A 307 1.29 5.88 -1.20
C SER A 307 1.33 4.76 -2.24
N VAL A 308 1.49 3.51 -1.80
CA VAL A 308 1.57 2.31 -2.65
C VAL A 308 0.22 1.59 -2.81
N CYS A 309 -0.86 2.16 -2.29
CA CYS A 309 -2.22 1.67 -2.46
C CYS A 309 -2.49 0.24 -1.93
N MET A 310 -1.70 -0.24 -0.98
CA MET A 310 -1.85 -1.60 -0.43
C MET A 310 -2.96 -1.67 0.63
N PRO A 311 -3.58 -2.86 0.83
CA PRO A 311 -4.49 -3.09 1.96
C PRO A 311 -3.80 -2.78 3.30
N ARG A 312 -4.55 -2.19 4.23
CA ARG A 312 -4.06 -1.86 5.58
C ARG A 312 -4.08 -3.10 6.47
N LEU A 313 -3.03 -3.92 6.37
CA LEU A 313 -2.92 -5.19 7.12
C LEU A 313 -2.65 -5.00 8.62
N TYR A 314 -2.01 -3.90 9.01
CA TYR A 314 -1.61 -3.62 10.38
C TYR A 314 -2.46 -2.47 10.93
N LEU A 315 -3.46 -2.82 11.74
CA LEU A 315 -4.37 -1.88 12.40
C LEU A 315 -4.40 -2.16 13.90
N LYS A 316 -4.82 -1.16 14.67
CA LYS A 316 -5.13 -1.29 16.10
C LYS A 316 -6.64 -1.42 16.28
N VAL A 317 -7.08 -2.03 17.39
CA VAL A 317 -8.50 -2.05 17.75
C VAL A 317 -8.98 -0.60 17.92
N GLY A 318 -10.05 -0.25 17.20
CA GLY A 318 -10.60 1.11 17.17
C GLY A 318 -10.19 1.96 15.97
N ASP A 319 -9.19 1.54 15.18
CA ASP A 319 -8.86 2.23 13.92
C ASP A 319 -9.97 2.06 12.87
N ALA A 320 -10.12 3.03 11.96
CA ALA A 320 -11.04 2.87 10.83
C ALA A 320 -10.76 1.56 10.07
N THR A 321 -11.81 0.81 9.70
CA THR A 321 -11.76 -0.48 8.98
C THR A 321 -11.08 -1.65 9.68
N TRP A 322 -10.72 -1.53 10.97
CA TRP A 322 -9.98 -2.57 11.71
C TRP A 322 -10.60 -3.97 11.63
N GLY A 323 -11.94 -4.07 11.72
CA GLY A 323 -12.65 -5.35 11.68
C GLY A 323 -12.50 -6.06 10.33
N TYR A 324 -12.44 -5.30 9.23
CA TYR A 324 -12.31 -5.87 7.89
C TYR A 324 -10.90 -6.42 7.63
N SER A 325 -9.87 -5.64 7.96
CA SER A 325 -8.49 -6.11 7.84
C SER A 325 -8.23 -7.32 8.75
N THR A 326 -8.77 -7.30 9.96
CA THR A 326 -8.66 -8.42 10.91
C THR A 326 -9.30 -9.68 10.32
N PHE A 327 -10.50 -9.57 9.74
CA PHE A 327 -11.15 -10.68 9.06
C PHE A 327 -10.27 -11.29 7.97
N ILE A 328 -9.70 -10.48 7.07
CA ILE A 328 -8.81 -10.96 6.00
C ILE A 328 -7.59 -11.68 6.58
N VAL A 329 -6.90 -11.06 7.54
CA VAL A 329 -5.69 -11.64 8.15
C VAL A 329 -6.01 -12.97 8.84
N THR A 330 -7.10 -13.02 9.61
CA THR A 330 -7.51 -14.25 10.31
C THR A 330 -7.95 -15.34 9.33
N PHE A 331 -8.72 -14.99 8.30
CA PHE A 331 -9.12 -15.92 7.26
C PHE A 331 -7.89 -16.53 6.55
N ASN A 332 -6.93 -15.69 6.15
CA ASN A 332 -5.69 -16.14 5.54
C ASN A 332 -4.88 -17.03 6.48
N PHE A 333 -4.76 -16.66 7.76
CA PHE A 333 -4.09 -17.48 8.76
C PHE A 333 -4.71 -18.88 8.92
N ILE A 334 -6.05 -18.97 8.92
CA ILE A 334 -6.76 -20.25 8.99
C ILE A 334 -6.46 -21.12 7.76
N LEU A 335 -6.51 -20.53 6.56
CA LEU A 335 -6.15 -21.24 5.32
C LEU A 335 -4.70 -21.74 5.36
N PHE A 336 -3.75 -20.94 5.85
CA PHE A 336 -2.36 -21.39 6.02
C PHE A 336 -2.22 -22.54 7.00
N MET A 337 -2.87 -22.46 8.16
CA MET A 337 -2.83 -23.56 9.15
C MET A 337 -3.45 -24.83 8.58
N PHE A 338 -4.53 -24.73 7.81
CA PHE A 338 -5.13 -25.86 7.10
C PHE A 338 -4.14 -26.48 6.10
N ILE A 339 -3.48 -25.66 5.27
CA ILE A 339 -2.48 -26.13 4.31
C ILE A 339 -1.34 -26.84 5.05
N PHE A 340 -0.78 -26.22 6.08
CA PHE A 340 0.33 -26.75 6.86
C PHE A 340 0.02 -28.13 7.47
N VAL A 341 -1.11 -28.25 8.18
CA VAL A 341 -1.55 -29.51 8.79
C VAL A 341 -1.79 -30.58 7.72
N SER A 342 -2.43 -30.22 6.62
CA SER A 342 -2.70 -31.11 5.49
C SER A 342 -1.42 -31.72 4.91
N TYR A 343 -0.35 -30.94 4.79
CA TYR A 343 0.94 -31.43 4.28
C TYR A 343 1.69 -32.30 5.28
N ILE A 344 1.59 -32.03 6.59
CA ILE A 344 2.09 -32.96 7.62
C ILE A 344 1.40 -34.33 7.47
N LEU A 345 0.08 -34.33 7.26
CA LEU A 345 -0.69 -35.56 7.07
C LEU A 345 -0.30 -36.30 5.79
N ILE A 346 -0.09 -35.56 4.68
CA ILE A 346 0.41 -36.13 3.41
C ILE A 346 1.79 -36.74 3.60
N TYR A 347 2.71 -36.03 4.27
CA TYR A 347 4.08 -36.48 4.52
C TYR A 347 4.10 -37.75 5.37
N LYS A 348 3.38 -37.76 6.51
CA LYS A 348 3.26 -38.94 7.40
C LYS A 348 2.68 -40.15 6.69
N LYS A 349 1.75 -39.96 5.74
CA LYS A 349 1.21 -41.06 4.94
C LYS A 349 2.21 -41.54 3.89
N GLY A 350 2.94 -40.61 3.27
CA GLY A 350 3.98 -40.91 2.29
C GLY A 350 5.16 -41.71 2.86
N THR A 351 5.58 -41.45 4.10
CA THR A 351 6.66 -42.21 4.76
C THR A 351 6.26 -43.65 5.12
N LYS A 352 4.96 -43.94 5.24
CA LYS A 352 4.43 -45.28 5.56
C LYS A 352 4.20 -46.17 4.32
N MET A 353 4.30 -45.63 3.10
CA MET A 353 4.14 -46.40 1.86
C MET A 353 5.50 -46.95 1.39
N LYS A 354 5.58 -48.23 0.98
CA LYS A 354 6.80 -48.85 0.42
C LYS A 354 7.34 -48.03 -0.77
N PRO A 355 8.67 -47.92 -0.96
CA PRO A 355 9.27 -47.03 -1.94
C PRO A 355 9.04 -47.56 -3.36
N GLN A 356 7.95 -47.14 -4.02
CA GLN A 356 7.73 -47.43 -5.43
C GLN A 356 7.57 -46.12 -6.23
N LYS A 357 8.52 -45.94 -7.15
CA LYS A 357 8.67 -44.91 -8.21
C LYS A 357 9.14 -43.51 -7.76
N ASP A 358 10.43 -43.24 -7.99
CA ASP A 358 11.16 -41.96 -7.91
C ASP A 358 10.43 -40.74 -8.51
N LYS A 359 9.55 -40.93 -9.48
CA LYS A 359 8.80 -39.85 -10.14
C LYS A 359 7.79 -39.18 -9.20
N SER A 360 7.12 -39.94 -8.32
CA SER A 360 6.16 -39.42 -7.35
C SER A 360 6.82 -38.65 -6.20
N ARG A 361 8.02 -39.08 -5.80
CA ARG A 361 8.83 -38.44 -4.73
C ARG A 361 9.42 -37.09 -5.18
N LYS A 362 9.87 -37.00 -6.44
CA LYS A 362 10.33 -35.73 -7.04
C LYS A 362 9.20 -34.70 -7.17
N LEU A 363 7.98 -35.14 -7.52
CA LEU A 363 6.80 -34.28 -7.59
C LEU A 363 6.37 -33.78 -6.20
N GLN A 364 6.42 -34.63 -5.16
CA GLN A 364 6.13 -34.24 -3.78
C GLN A 364 7.14 -33.24 -3.20
N ASN A 365 8.45 -33.38 -3.49
CA ASN A 365 9.48 -32.49 -2.95
C ASN A 365 9.39 -31.06 -3.52
N LYS A 366 8.99 -30.89 -4.79
CA LYS A 366 8.76 -29.56 -5.39
C LYS A 366 7.60 -28.84 -4.71
N ILE A 367 6.51 -29.58 -4.51
CA ILE A 367 5.30 -29.05 -3.89
C ILE A 367 5.57 -28.70 -2.43
N THR A 368 6.25 -29.57 -1.69
CA THR A 368 6.64 -29.32 -0.28
C THR A 368 7.50 -28.05 -0.14
N ARG A 369 8.43 -27.81 -1.07
CA ARG A 369 9.27 -26.60 -1.09
C ARG A 369 8.43 -25.33 -1.23
N LEU A 370 7.36 -25.40 -2.01
CA LEU A 370 6.47 -24.28 -2.22
C LEU A 370 5.68 -23.90 -0.97
N ILE A 371 5.08 -24.87 -0.28
CA ILE A 371 4.31 -24.51 0.93
C ILE A 371 5.20 -23.91 2.01
N ILE A 372 6.45 -24.36 2.09
CA ILE A 372 7.42 -23.80 3.03
C ILE A 372 7.70 -22.34 2.69
N THR A 373 7.85 -21.97 1.42
CA THR A 373 8.07 -20.56 1.04
C THR A 373 6.86 -19.70 1.35
N ASP A 374 5.64 -20.15 1.03
CA ASP A 374 4.41 -19.44 1.35
C ASP A 374 4.27 -19.26 2.87
N PHE A 375 4.50 -20.33 3.63
CA PHE A 375 4.44 -20.33 5.10
C PHE A 375 5.43 -19.35 5.73
N CYS A 376 6.68 -19.36 5.25
CA CYS A 376 7.71 -18.41 5.70
C CYS A 376 7.39 -16.95 5.36
N CYS A 377 6.61 -16.69 4.30
CA CYS A 377 6.21 -15.34 3.93
C CYS A 377 5.00 -14.85 4.73
N TRP A 378 4.03 -15.71 5.02
CA TRP A 378 2.77 -15.28 5.64
C TRP A 378 2.76 -15.30 7.16
N ILE A 379 3.54 -16.15 7.82
CA ILE A 379 3.63 -16.14 9.30
C ILE A 379 4.09 -14.78 9.83
N PRO A 380 5.20 -14.17 9.32
CA PRO A 380 5.64 -12.89 9.84
C PRO A 380 4.56 -11.82 9.70
N ILE A 381 3.83 -11.81 8.58
CA ILE A 381 2.74 -10.86 8.33
C ILE A 381 1.60 -11.06 9.32
N CYS A 382 1.16 -12.30 9.52
CA CYS A 382 0.07 -12.61 10.47
C CYS A 382 0.47 -12.26 11.91
N LEU A 383 1.68 -12.62 12.34
CA LEU A 383 2.18 -12.31 13.68
C LEU A 383 2.25 -10.80 13.91
N LEU A 384 2.81 -10.04 12.96
CA LEU A 384 2.89 -8.58 13.04
C LEU A 384 1.49 -7.93 13.05
N ALA A 385 0.52 -8.48 12.33
CA ALA A 385 -0.86 -8.01 12.36
C ALA A 385 -1.52 -8.23 13.73
N TYR A 386 -1.36 -9.41 14.34
CA TYR A 386 -1.89 -9.65 15.70
C TYR A 386 -1.17 -8.83 16.77
N ILE A 387 0.14 -8.63 16.66
CA ILE A 387 0.91 -7.74 17.55
C ILE A 387 0.41 -6.30 17.43
N SER A 388 0.20 -5.82 16.19
CA SER A 388 -0.37 -4.49 15.94
C SER A 388 -1.78 -4.34 16.52
N LEU A 389 -2.63 -5.37 16.38
CA LEU A 389 -3.99 -5.39 16.97
C LEU A 389 -3.96 -5.27 18.49
N GLY A 390 -2.96 -5.87 19.15
CA GLY A 390 -2.69 -5.73 20.58
C GLY A 390 -2.24 -4.33 21.02
N GLY A 391 -2.17 -3.36 20.11
CA GLY A 391 -1.87 -1.95 20.40
C GLY A 391 -0.39 -1.56 20.23
N VAL A 392 0.48 -2.52 19.93
CA VAL A 392 1.92 -2.29 19.75
C VAL A 392 2.16 -1.50 18.46
N ALA A 393 2.82 -0.35 18.58
CA ALA A 393 3.17 0.47 17.42
C ALA A 393 4.33 -0.19 16.65
N LEU A 394 4.10 -0.52 15.38
CA LEU A 394 5.15 -1.04 14.50
C LEU A 394 6.03 0.12 13.98
N ASN A 395 7.33 -0.13 13.94
CA ASN A 395 8.27 0.78 13.28
C ASN A 395 7.93 0.88 11.78
N LYS A 396 8.00 2.10 11.21
CA LYS A 396 7.76 2.36 9.78
C LYS A 396 8.56 1.40 8.88
N ILE A 397 9.81 1.09 9.24
CA ILE A 397 10.66 0.18 8.46
C ILE A 397 10.09 -1.24 8.47
N VAL A 398 9.66 -1.74 9.64
CA VAL A 398 9.09 -3.09 9.77
C VAL A 398 7.80 -3.21 8.96
N TYR A 399 6.94 -2.19 9.00
CA TYR A 399 5.75 -2.12 8.15
C TYR A 399 6.16 -2.16 6.67
N ALA A 400 7.08 -1.28 6.25
CA ALA A 400 7.47 -1.15 4.85
C ALA A 400 8.10 -2.43 4.29
N VAL A 401 8.92 -3.13 5.08
CA VAL A 401 9.54 -4.40 4.68
C VAL A 401 8.50 -5.52 4.62
N SER A 402 7.64 -5.65 5.63
CA SER A 402 6.66 -6.74 5.68
C SER A 402 5.57 -6.61 4.62
N ALA A 403 4.92 -5.44 4.51
CA ALA A 403 3.89 -5.19 3.50
C ALA A 403 4.49 -4.96 2.11
N GLY A 404 5.64 -4.28 2.01
CA GLY A 404 6.24 -3.94 0.72
C GLY A 404 7.03 -5.08 0.10
N LEU A 405 7.77 -5.86 0.89
CA LEU A 405 8.66 -6.90 0.37
C LEU A 405 8.08 -8.30 0.60
N ILE A 406 7.78 -8.65 1.85
CA ILE A 406 7.40 -10.03 2.19
C ILE A 406 6.03 -10.40 1.61
N PHE A 407 5.07 -9.48 1.61
CA PHE A 407 3.73 -9.76 1.09
C PHE A 407 3.71 -10.12 -0.42
N PRO A 408 4.35 -9.35 -1.33
CA PRO A 408 4.38 -9.70 -2.75
C PRO A 408 5.44 -10.74 -3.15
N ILE A 409 6.43 -11.07 -2.31
CA ILE A 409 7.55 -11.95 -2.70
C ILE A 409 7.09 -13.34 -3.14
N ASN A 410 5.97 -13.81 -2.59
CA ASN A 410 5.46 -15.16 -2.86
C ASN A 410 5.16 -15.35 -4.35
N SER A 411 4.50 -14.37 -4.97
CA SER A 411 4.17 -14.37 -6.39
C SER A 411 5.40 -14.39 -7.31
N ALA A 412 6.52 -13.82 -6.85
CA ALA A 412 7.78 -13.81 -7.58
C ALA A 412 8.55 -15.14 -7.45
N LEU A 413 8.42 -15.83 -6.32
CA LEU A 413 9.10 -17.10 -6.04
C LEU A 413 8.36 -18.31 -6.61
N ASN A 414 7.03 -18.25 -6.73
CA ASN A 414 6.19 -19.34 -7.24
C ASN A 414 6.71 -20.01 -8.53
N PRO A 415 7.09 -19.26 -9.59
CA PRO A 415 7.68 -19.85 -10.80
C PRO A 415 8.90 -20.73 -10.58
N LEU A 416 9.78 -20.35 -9.64
CA LEU A 416 11.00 -21.09 -9.30
C LEU A 416 10.71 -22.42 -8.62
N LEU A 417 9.53 -22.54 -8.00
CA LEU A 417 9.12 -23.67 -7.17
C LEU A 417 8.33 -24.71 -7.98
N TYR A 418 7.54 -24.27 -8.98
CA TYR A 418 6.74 -25.17 -9.83
C TYR A 418 7.47 -25.67 -11.06
N SER A 419 8.29 -24.84 -11.70
CA SER A 419 8.85 -25.17 -13.00
C SER A 419 10.23 -25.81 -12.86
N SER A 420 10.35 -27.12 -13.14
CA SER A 420 11.66 -27.78 -13.28
C SER A 420 12.52 -27.15 -14.36
N VAL A 421 11.89 -26.57 -15.38
CA VAL A 421 12.57 -25.92 -16.51
C VAL A 421 13.23 -24.63 -16.03
N ILE A 422 12.51 -23.85 -15.22
CA ILE A 422 13.08 -22.66 -14.59
C ILE A 422 14.13 -23.06 -13.57
N GLU A 423 13.89 -24.07 -12.73
CA GLU A 423 14.89 -24.59 -11.77
C GLU A 423 16.19 -25.02 -12.48
N THR A 424 16.10 -25.77 -13.59
CA THR A 424 17.29 -26.18 -14.36
C THR A 424 17.98 -25.02 -15.08
N ASN A 425 17.24 -24.07 -15.64
CA ASN A 425 17.82 -22.94 -16.35
C ASN A 425 18.43 -21.90 -15.38
N VAL A 426 17.79 -21.65 -14.23
CA VAL A 426 18.31 -20.78 -13.16
C VAL A 426 19.55 -21.42 -12.52
N LEU A 427 19.55 -22.73 -12.25
CA LEU A 427 20.75 -23.42 -11.78
C LEU A 427 21.89 -23.38 -12.80
N LYS A 428 21.60 -23.47 -14.10
CA LYS A 428 22.60 -23.28 -15.16
C LYS A 428 23.13 -21.85 -15.17
N LEU A 429 22.26 -20.84 -15.09
CA LEU A 429 22.64 -19.43 -15.05
C LEU A 429 23.47 -19.11 -13.80
N TRP A 430 23.08 -19.60 -12.63
CA TRP A 430 23.81 -19.42 -11.38
C TRP A 430 25.18 -20.11 -11.41
N ARG A 431 25.30 -21.28 -12.06
CA ARG A 431 26.59 -21.92 -12.34
C ARG A 431 27.46 -21.09 -13.29
N LEU A 432 26.87 -20.39 -14.26
CA LEU A 432 27.61 -19.51 -15.17
C LEU A 432 28.09 -18.24 -14.43
N ILE A 433 27.23 -17.62 -13.62
CA ILE A 433 27.57 -16.44 -12.83
C ILE A 433 28.62 -16.77 -11.75
N SER A 434 28.49 -17.89 -11.04
CA SER A 434 29.49 -18.32 -10.05
C SER A 434 30.84 -18.70 -10.70
N ARG A 435 30.83 -19.22 -11.93
CA ARG A 435 32.05 -19.42 -12.72
C ARG A 435 32.67 -18.09 -13.16
N ALA A 436 31.85 -17.11 -13.57
CA ALA A 436 32.33 -15.77 -13.93
C ALA A 436 32.92 -15.03 -12.71
N SER A 437 32.23 -15.08 -11.56
CA SER A 437 32.70 -14.50 -10.30
C SER A 437 34.02 -15.13 -9.83
N LYS A 438 34.15 -16.47 -9.87
CA LYS A 438 35.42 -17.15 -9.56
C LYS A 438 36.57 -16.79 -10.50
N LYS A 439 36.27 -16.50 -11.78
CA LYS A 439 37.27 -16.02 -12.75
C LYS A 439 37.74 -14.59 -12.50
N THR A 440 36.96 -13.80 -11.76
CA THR A 440 37.26 -12.39 -11.45
C THR A 440 38.05 -12.25 -10.14
N SER A 441 37.98 -13.24 -9.24
CA SER A 441 38.77 -13.30 -8.00
C SER A 441 40.12 -14.01 -8.14
N SER A 442 40.46 -14.51 -9.34
CA SER A 442 41.71 -15.20 -9.65
C SER A 442 42.64 -14.40 -10.57
N VAL A 443 42.44 -13.08 -10.66
CA VAL A 443 43.27 -12.12 -11.40
C VAL A 443 43.88 -11.15 -10.41
#